data_AF-A0A844CXX9-F1
#
_entry.id   AF-A0A844CXX9-F1
#
_cell.length_a   1.000
_cell.length_b   1.000
_cell.length_c   1.000
_cell.angle_alpha   90.00
_cell.angle_beta   90.00
_cell.angle_gamma   90.00
#
_symmetry.space_group_name_H-M   'P 1'
#
loop_
_entity.id
_entity.type
_entity.pdbx_description
1 polymer ?
#
loop_
_entity_poly.entity_id
_entity_poly.type
_entity_poly.pdbx_seq_one_letter_code
_entity_poly.pdbx_strand_id
1 'polypeptide(L)' 'MDDPKPQPPTPPAPGDCCSSGCVYCVEDLYQEELTRYQQALKDWLARQPQS' A
#
# COMPACT_ATOMS: atom_id res chain seq x y z
N MET A 1 -14.48 -6.84 18.08
CA MET A 1 -13.79 -5.77 17.32
C MET A 1 -12.53 -6.39 16.80
N ASP A 2 -12.64 -7.00 15.63
CA ASP A 2 -11.48 -7.58 14.95
C ASP A 2 -10.61 -6.41 14.46
N ASP A 3 -9.33 -6.44 14.81
CA ASP A 3 -8.29 -5.57 14.22
C ASP A 3 -7.60 -6.41 13.15
N PRO A 4 -8.23 -6.59 11.97
CA PRO A 4 -7.67 -7.45 10.93
C PRO A 4 -6.35 -6.85 10.46
N LYS A 5 -5.42 -7.74 10.14
CA LYS A 5 -4.15 -7.33 9.54
C LYS A 5 -4.43 -6.52 8.27
N PRO A 6 -3.82 -5.34 8.10
CA PRO A 6 -3.97 -4.58 6.86
C PRO A 6 -3.46 -5.41 5.69
N GLN A 7 -4.07 -5.22 4.52
CA GLN A 7 -3.69 -5.93 3.29
C GLN A 7 -2.81 -5.05 2.41
N PRO A 8 -1.76 -5.61 1.79
CA PRO A 8 -0.90 -4.85 0.88
C PRO A 8 -1.68 -4.42 -0.36
N PRO A 9 -1.39 -3.22 -0.92
CA PRO A 9 -1.94 -2.82 -2.20
C PRO A 9 -1.42 -3.75 -3.31
N THR A 10 -2.21 -3.86 -4.38
CA THR A 10 -1.82 -4.67 -5.54
C THR A 10 -0.86 -3.86 -6.41
N PRO A 11 0.31 -4.42 -6.80
CA PRO A 11 1.25 -3.71 -7.65
C PRO A 11 0.65 -3.47 -9.04
N PRO A 12 0.93 -2.31 -9.66
CA PRO A 12 0.47 -2.02 -11.02
C PRO A 12 1.08 -3.01 -12.03
N ALA A 13 0.38 -3.24 -13.14
CA ALA A 13 0.91 -4.10 -14.18
C ALA A 13 2.06 -3.42 -14.96
N PRO A 14 3.05 -4.17 -15.45
CA PRO A 14 4.07 -3.63 -16.33
C PRO A 14 3.43 -3.17 -17.65
N GLY A 15 3.20 -1.85 -17.77
CA GLY A 15 2.53 -1.23 -18.92
C GLY A 15 1.39 -0.27 -18.54
N ASP A 16 0.90 -0.29 -17.30
CA ASP A 16 -0.11 0.68 -16.82
C ASP A 16 0.47 2.09 -16.72
N CYS A 17 1.79 2.21 -16.54
CA CYS A 17 2.50 3.46 -16.65
C CYS A 17 2.69 3.83 -18.13
N CYS A 18 1.72 4.53 -18.70
CA CYS A 18 1.87 5.21 -19.97
C CYS A 18 2.92 6.31 -19.78
N SER A 19 4.18 5.98 -20.07
CA SER A 19 5.38 6.84 -19.89
C SER A 19 5.39 8.06 -20.83
N SER A 20 4.23 8.49 -21.32
CA SER A 20 4.00 9.51 -22.35
C SER A 20 2.87 10.47 -21.99
N GLY A 21 2.65 10.73 -20.69
CA GLY A 21 1.89 11.92 -20.23
C GLY A 21 0.55 11.66 -19.55
N CYS A 22 0.35 10.53 -18.85
CA CYS A 22 -0.78 10.41 -17.94
C CYS A 22 -0.65 11.42 -16.78
N VAL A 23 -1.76 12.10 -16.46
CA VAL A 23 -1.84 13.11 -15.37
C VAL A 23 -1.61 12.48 -13.99
N TYR A 24 -1.86 11.17 -13.85
CA TYR A 24 -1.58 10.40 -12.65
C TYR A 24 -0.71 9.19 -13.01
N CYS A 25 0.50 9.14 -12.45
CA CYS A 25 1.33 7.96 -12.52
C CYS A 25 0.74 6.91 -11.57
N VAL A 26 0.38 5.75 -12.11
CA VAL A 26 -0.14 4.62 -11.30
C VAL A 26 0.89 4.15 -10.27
N GLU A 27 2.18 4.31 -10.57
CA GLU A 27 3.26 4.02 -9.65
C GLU A 27 3.22 4.98 -8.46
N ASP A 28 3.03 6.28 -8.67
CA ASP A 28 2.98 7.25 -7.58
C ASP A 28 1.80 6.97 -6.63
N LEU A 29 0.63 6.65 -7.19
CA LEU A 29 -0.54 6.24 -6.41
C LEU A 29 -0.26 4.96 -5.62
N TYR A 30 0.37 3.96 -6.25
CA TYR A 30 0.76 2.73 -5.59
C TYR A 30 1.76 2.97 -4.45
N GLN A 31 2.75 3.85 -4.64
CA GLN A 31 3.72 4.19 -3.60
C GLN A 31 3.07 4.91 -2.41
N GLU A 32 2.10 5.81 -2.66
CA GLU A 32 1.32 6.45 -1.59
C GLU A 32 0.49 5.42 -0.80
N GLU A 33 -0.21 4.52 -1.48
CA GLU A 33 -0.98 3.45 -0.84
C GLU A 33 -0.08 2.50 -0.06
N LEU A 34 1.07 2.14 -0.63
CA LEU A 34 2.06 1.28 0.01
C LEU A 34 2.59 1.92 1.29
N THR A 35 2.83 3.23 1.28
CA THR A 35 3.25 3.99 2.47
C THR A 35 2.19 3.92 3.58
N ARG A 36 0.91 4.12 3.22
CA ARG A 36 -0.20 4.01 4.18
C ARG A 36 -0.33 2.60 4.74
N TYR A 37 -0.22 1.59 3.87
CA TYR A 37 -0.23 0.19 4.28
C TYR A 37 0.89 -0.13 5.26
N GLN A 38 2.13 0.31 4.98
CA GLN A 38 3.27 0.08 5.86
C GLN A 38 3.07 0.71 7.24
N GLN A 39 2.50 1.91 7.30
CA GLN A 39 2.21 2.56 8.58
C GLN A 39 1.13 1.80 9.35
N ALA A 40 0.02 1.46 8.69
CA ALA A 40 -1.04 0.65 9.29
C ALA A 40 -0.54 -0.71 9.78
N LEU A 41 0.37 -1.35 9.02
CA LEU A 41 0.97 -2.63 9.40
C LEU A 41 1.87 -2.49 10.63
N LYS A 42 2.67 -1.42 10.72
CA LYS A 42 3.48 -1.14 11.91
C LYS A 42 2.60 -0.95 13.14
N ASP A 43 1.54 -0.16 13.01
CA ASP A 43 0.63 0.10 14.13
C ASP A 43 -0.11 -1.17 14.53
N TRP A 44 -0.52 -1.99 13.56
CA TRP A 44 -1.12 -3.31 13.80
C TRP A 44 -0.14 -4.23 14.52
N LEU A 45 1.11 -4.33 14.07
CA LEU A 45 2.16 -5.13 14.70
C LEU A 45 2.45 -4.67 16.13
N ALA A 46 2.43 -3.36 16.40
CA ALA A 46 2.61 -2.81 17.75
C ALA A 46 1.46 -3.17 18.70
N ARG A 47 0.24 -3.34 18.15
CA ARG A 47 -0.94 -3.82 18.90
C ARG A 47 -1.00 -5.33 19.04
N GLN A 48 -0.29 -6.09 18.19
CA GLN A 48 -0.21 -7.53 18.34
C GLN A 48 0.54 -7.86 19.63
N PRO A 49 -0.06 -8.65 20.54
CA PRO A 49 0.69 -9.15 21.68
C PRO A 49 1.84 -10.00 21.13
N GLN A 50 3.09 -9.58 21.39
CA GLN A 50 4.24 -10.46 21.22
C GLN A 50 4.01 -11.65 22.15
N SER A 51 3.66 -12.80 21.58
CA SER A 51 3.59 -14.07 22.32
C SER A 51 4.96 -14.47 22.84
#